data_AF-A0A9D9ABY9-F1
#
_entry.id   AF-A0A9D9ABY9-F1
#
_cell.length_a   1.000
_cell.length_b   1.000
_cell.length_c   1.000
_cell.angle_alpha   90.00
_cell.angle_beta   90.00
_cell.angle_gamma   90.00
#
_symmetry.space_group_name_H-M   'P 1'
#
loop_
_entity.id
_entity.type
_entity.pdbx_description
1 polymer ?
#
loop_
_entity_poly.entity_id
_entity_poly.type
_entity_poly.pdbx_seq_one_letter_code
_entity_poly.pdbx_strand_id
1 'polypeptide(L)' 'MIMPHPVDVTVGNRVREFRIRKGLSQQALGERVGVSFQQIQKYERGTNRMGSSRLV' A
#
# COMPACT_ATOMS: atom_id res chain seq x y z
N MET A 1 -2.80 19.37 -5.15
CA MET A 1 -2.79 18.28 -6.15
C MET A 1 -1.45 17.55 -6.02
N ILE A 2 -1.33 16.59 -5.09
CA ILE A 2 -0.07 15.83 -4.93
C ILE A 2 -0.17 14.64 -5.87
N MET A 3 0.57 14.68 -6.98
CA MET A 3 0.78 13.50 -7.83
C MET A 3 1.43 12.40 -6.97
N PRO A 4 0.95 11.15 -7.02
CA PRO A 4 1.68 10.06 -6.39
C PRO A 4 3.09 10.04 -6.97
N HIS A 5 4.10 10.03 -6.11
CA HIS A 5 5.48 9.97 -6.59
C HIS A 5 5.63 8.67 -7.39
N PRO A 6 6.31 8.67 -8.57
CA PRO A 6 6.50 7.45 -9.38
C PRO A 6 7.10 6.27 -8.60
N VAL A 7 7.80 6.59 -7.51
CA VAL A 7 8.37 5.65 -6.53
C VAL A 7 7.27 4.86 -5.81
N ASP A 8 6.16 5.49 -5.41
CA ASP A 8 5.08 4.85 -4.62
C ASP A 8 4.36 3.76 -5.41
N VAL A 9 4.14 3.98 -6.72
CA VAL A 9 3.51 3.00 -7.62
C VAL A 9 4.41 1.77 -7.82
N THR A 10 5.72 2.01 -7.97
CA THR A 10 6.70 0.93 -8.15
C THR A 10 6.85 0.09 -6.89
N VAL A 11 6.83 0.72 -5.71
CA VAL A 11 6.88 0.03 -4.42
C VAL A 11 5.61 -0.80 -4.20
N GLY A 12 4.44 -0.25 -4.50
CA GLY A 12 3.15 -0.97 -4.38
C GLY A 12 3.09 -2.27 -5.18
N ASN A 13 3.57 -2.24 -6.43
CA ASN A 13 3.63 -3.42 -7.28
C ASN A 13 4.59 -4.49 -6.73
N ARG A 14 5.77 -4.08 -6.24
CA ARG A 14 6.74 -5.01 -5.63
C ARG A 14 6.22 -5.66 -4.35
N VAL A 15 5.49 -4.90 -3.52
CA VAL A 15 4.84 -5.41 -2.31
C VAL A 15 3.81 -6.48 -2.68
N ARG A 16 2.98 -6.22 -3.70
CA ARG A 16 1.99 -7.18 -4.22
C ARG A 16 2.64 -8.45 -4.77
N GLU A 17 3.67 -8.32 -5.61
CA GLU A 17 4.38 -9.47 -6.17
C GLU A 17 5.03 -10.33 -5.09
N PHE A 18 5.71 -9.70 -4.13
CA PHE A 18 6.29 -10.41 -3.00
C PHE A 18 5.23 -11.18 -2.21
N ARG A 19 4.10 -10.53 -1.93
CA ARG A 19 2.98 -11.12 -1.21
C ARG A 19 2.44 -12.36 -1.92
N ILE A 20 2.17 -12.25 -3.23
CA ILE A 20 1.63 -13.34 -4.04
C ILE A 20 2.64 -14.49 -4.13
N ARG A 21 3.92 -14.20 -4.38
CA ARG A 21 4.98 -15.22 -4.44
C ARG A 21 5.14 -15.98 -3.12
N LYS A 22 4.84 -15.33 -1.99
CA LYS A 22 4.86 -15.96 -0.66
C LYS A 22 3.52 -16.57 -0.25
N GLY A 23 2.50 -16.53 -1.09
CA GLY A 23 1.15 -17.06 -0.78
C GLY A 23 0.45 -16.32 0.35
N LEU A 24 0.81 -15.06 0.61
CA LEU A 24 0.31 -14.30 1.75
C LEU A 24 -0.97 -13.53 1.40
N SER A 25 -1.89 -13.44 2.36
CA SER A 25 -2.96 -12.44 2.31
C SER A 25 -2.41 -11.05 2.65
N GLN A 26 -3.13 -9.99 2.32
CA GLN A 26 -2.72 -8.63 2.66
C GLN A 26 -2.67 -8.43 4.19
N GLN A 27 -3.56 -9.09 4.92
CA GLN A 27 -3.56 -9.09 6.39
C GLN A 27 -2.33 -9.81 6.95
N ALA A 28 -2.02 -11.01 6.45
CA ALA A 28 -0.87 -11.78 6.88
C ALA A 28 0.46 -11.05 6.59
N LEU A 29 0.55 -10.33 5.47
CA LEU A 29 1.69 -9.47 5.19
C LEU A 29 1.77 -8.30 6.17
N GLY A 30 0.65 -7.64 6.46
CA GLY A 30 0.56 -6.53 7.40
C GLY A 30 1.02 -6.93 8.81
N GLU A 31 0.52 -8.05 9.32
CA GLU A 31 0.93 -8.63 10.61
C GLU A 31 2.43 -8.90 10.66
N ARG A 32 3.02 -9.42 9.57
CA ARG A 32 4.46 -9.72 9.47
C ARG A 32 5.36 -8.49 9.48
N VAL A 33 4.89 -7.37 8.94
CA VAL A 33 5.68 -6.13 8.84
C VAL A 33 5.24 -5.05 9.82
N GLY A 34 4.30 -5.38 10.72
CA GLY A 34 3.82 -4.47 11.77
C GLY A 34 2.95 -3.33 11.25
N VAL A 35 2.24 -3.50 10.14
CA VAL A 35 1.33 -2.47 9.58
C VAL A 35 -0.07 -3.04 9.37
N SER A 36 -1.09 -2.17 9.38
CA SER A 36 -2.47 -2.63 9.21
C SER A 36 -2.73 -3.16 7.79
N PHE A 37 -3.73 -4.06 7.67
CA PHE A 37 -4.26 -4.50 6.38
C PHE A 37 -4.61 -3.31 5.46
N GLN A 38 -5.21 -2.26 6.01
CA GLN A 38 -5.57 -1.06 5.27
C GLN A 38 -4.34 -0.33 4.72
N GLN A 39 -3.21 -0.34 5.44
CA GLN A 39 -1.97 0.27 4.97
C GLN A 39 -1.33 -0.55 3.84
N ILE A 40 -1.31 -1.89 3.95
CA ILE A 40 -0.90 -2.78 2.84
C ILE A 40 -1.78 -2.55 1.61
N GLN A 41 -3.09 -2.43 1.79
CA GLN A 41 -4.01 -2.16 0.69
C GLN A 41 -3.71 -0.81 0.02
N LYS A 42 -3.37 0.24 0.78
CA LYS A 42 -2.97 1.54 0.21
C LYS A 42 -1.68 1.46 -0.58
N TYR A 43 -0.67 0.75 -0.06
CA TYR A 43 0.59 0.52 -0.77
C TYR A 43 0.35 -0.24 -2.08
N GLU A 44 -0.36 -1.37 -2.04
CA GLU A 44 -0.61 -2.17 -3.25
C GLU A 44 -1.50 -1.47 -4.28
N ARG A 45 -2.37 -0.53 -3.88
CA ARG A 45 -3.22 0.23 -4.79
C ARG A 45 -2.56 1.51 -5.31
N GLY A 46 -1.38 1.89 -4.80
CA GLY A 46 -0.74 3.17 -5.10
C GLY A 46 -1.58 4.39 -4.71
N THR A 47 -2.64 4.21 -3.91
CA THR A 47 -3.56 5.27 -3.53
C THR A 47 -3.11 5.91 -2.23
N ASN A 48 -2.18 6.87 -2.33
CA ASN A 48 -2.02 7.93 -1.34
C ASN A 48 -3.24 8.88 -1.40
N ARG A 49 -4.42 8.38 -0.98
CA ARG A 49 -5.69 9.14 -1.01
C ARG A 49 -6.48 9.11 0.29
N MET A 50 -5.83 8.82 1.41
CA MET A 50 -6.41 9.14 2.72
C MET A 50 -5.81 10.47 3.18
N GLY A 51 -6.45 11.59 2.81
CA GLY A 51 -6.06 12.91 3.36
C GLY A 51 -6.46 14.19 2.61
N SER A 52 -7.15 14.19 1.45
CA SER A 52 -7.59 15.45 0.81
C SER A 52 -9.04 15.82 1.09
N SER A 53 -9.66 15.26 2.14
CA SER A 53 -11.02 15.60 2.58
C SER A 53 -11.04 16.48 3.85
N ARG A 54 -9.90 17.00 4.32
CA ARG A 54 -9.81 17.90 5.49
C ARG A 54 -8.70 18.95 5.39
N LEU A 55 -8.71 19.76 4.34
CA LEU A 55 -8.21 21.14 4.44
C LEU A 55 -9.32 22.03 3.88
N VAL A 56 -10.17 22.47 4.80
CA VAL A 56 -10.91 23.73 4.68
C VAL A 56 -9.93 24.89 4.76
#